data_AF-A0A2V7IAH6-F1
#
_entry.id   AF-A0A2V7IAH6-F1
#
_cell.length_a   1.000
_cell.length_b   1.000
_cell.length_c   1.000
_cell.angle_alpha   90.00
_cell.angle_beta   90.00
_cell.angle_gamma   90.00
#
_symmetry.space_group_name_H-M   'P 1'
#
loop_
_entity.id
_entity.type
_entity.pdbx_description
1 polymer ?
#
loop_
_entity_poly.entity_id
_entity_poly.type
_entity_poly.pdbx_seq_one_letter_code
_entity_poly.pdbx_strand_id
1 'polypeptide(L)'
;MATLFGSGIKRREDPRLITGRATYTDDVKLPGLLYAAVLRSTYAHAKLRKVDVAKAKKAPGVVAVYTGADVRDKLDTVPCAWNVPNCDLKVPPHPPLAVEKVRYVGDGLAMVVAESRAAARDALDLIDVDYDALDAVV
;
A
#
# COMPACT_ATOMS: atom_id res chain seq x y z
N MET A 1 29.69 14.05 39.37
CA MET A 1 28.97 14.20 38.08
C MET A 1 28.99 12.84 37.39
N ALA A 2 27.84 12.30 36.97
CA ALA A 2 27.82 11.04 36.22
C ALA A 2 28.26 11.30 34.77
N THR A 3 29.25 10.54 34.28
CA THR A 3 29.74 10.63 32.90
C THR A 3 28.72 9.97 31.96
N LEU A 4 27.95 10.79 31.24
CA LEU A 4 26.92 10.30 30.30
C LEU A 4 27.55 9.64 29.06
N PHE A 5 28.65 10.19 28.55
CA PHE A 5 29.34 9.65 27.38
C PHE A 5 30.12 8.37 27.72
N GLY A 6 29.91 7.32 26.92
CA GLY A 6 30.58 6.02 27.07
C GLY A 6 30.02 5.13 28.19
N SER A 7 28.97 5.55 28.90
CA SER A 7 28.35 4.75 29.96
C SER A 7 27.22 3.85 29.44
N GLY A 8 27.06 2.67 30.02
CA GLY A 8 26.05 1.67 29.66
C GLY A 8 24.65 1.98 30.20
N ILE A 9 24.09 3.15 29.86
CA ILE A 9 22.77 3.58 30.34
C ILE A 9 21.67 2.73 29.69
N LYS A 10 20.69 2.31 30.51
CA LYS A 10 19.50 1.59 30.02
C LYS A 10 18.62 2.49 29.15
N ARG A 11 17.95 1.90 28.15
CA ARG A 11 17.08 2.64 27.24
C ARG A 11 15.87 3.21 27.99
N ARG A 12 15.46 4.43 27.63
CA ARG A 12 14.29 5.09 28.21
C ARG A 12 12.99 4.52 27.66
N GLU A 13 13.06 3.89 26.50
CA GLU A 13 11.95 3.34 25.74
C GLU A 13 11.52 1.97 26.27
N ASP A 14 12.44 1.21 26.88
CA ASP A 14 12.20 -0.16 27.35
C ASP A 14 10.91 -0.28 28.19
N PRO A 15 10.66 0.56 29.21
CA PRO A 15 9.49 0.39 30.07
C PRO A 15 8.14 0.43 29.34
N ARG A 16 8.02 1.13 28.20
CA ARG A 16 6.79 1.14 27.39
C ARG A 16 6.79 0.06 26.31
N LEU A 17 7.95 -0.23 25.72
CA LEU A 17 8.07 -1.24 24.66
C LEU A 17 7.87 -2.67 25.20
N ILE A 18 8.46 -3.01 26.34
CA ILE A 18 8.42 -4.37 26.90
C ILE A 18 7.13 -4.68 27.67
N THR A 19 6.25 -3.68 27.83
CA THR A 19 4.98 -3.82 28.58
C THR A 19 3.75 -3.65 27.71
N GLY A 20 3.91 -3.54 26.38
CA GLY A 20 2.79 -3.32 25.46
C GLY A 20 2.10 -1.97 25.63
N ARG A 21 2.78 -0.98 26.25
CA ARG A 21 2.25 0.39 26.46
C ARG A 21 2.77 1.40 25.43
N ALA A 22 3.60 0.96 24.50
CA ALA A 22 3.95 1.77 23.33
C ALA A 22 2.75 1.82 22.38
N THR A 23 2.64 2.91 21.63
CA THR A 23 1.61 3.09 20.60
C THR A 23 2.27 3.06 19.24
N TYR A 24 1.82 2.14 18.41
CA TYR A 24 2.16 2.01 17.00
C TYR A 24 0.98 2.45 16.13
N THR A 25 1.19 2.52 14.82
CA THR A 25 0.17 3.03 13.89
C THR A 25 -1.12 2.20 13.90
N ASP A 26 -1.03 0.87 14.04
CA ASP A 26 -2.22 -0.03 14.08
C ASP A 26 -2.94 -0.03 15.45
N ASP A 27 -2.34 0.59 16.48
CA ASP A 27 -2.99 0.73 17.80
C ASP A 27 -3.95 1.94 17.84
N VAL A 28 -3.80 2.87 16.89
CA VAL A 28 -4.59 4.11 16.84
C VAL A 28 -6.03 3.80 16.48
N LYS A 29 -6.96 4.29 17.30
CA LYS A 29 -8.41 4.23 17.07
C LYS A 29 -9.00 5.62 17.10
N LEU A 30 -9.69 6.01 16.04
CA LEU A 30 -10.37 7.31 15.91
C LEU A 30 -11.85 7.10 15.59
N PRO A 31 -12.75 8.01 16.01
CA PRO A 31 -14.13 7.99 15.56
C PRO A 31 -14.20 8.02 14.03
N GLY A 32 -14.94 7.08 13.44
CA GLY A 32 -15.07 6.96 11.97
C GLY A 32 -13.82 6.43 11.25
N LEU A 33 -12.87 5.82 11.95
CA LEU A 33 -11.71 5.17 11.32
C LEU A 33 -12.17 4.10 10.31
N LEU A 34 -11.66 4.21 9.08
CA LEU A 34 -11.84 3.22 8.01
C LEU A 34 -10.53 2.48 7.76
N TYR A 35 -10.62 1.33 7.11
CA TYR A 35 -9.50 0.46 6.78
C TYR A 35 -9.33 0.38 5.27
N ALA A 36 -8.11 0.57 4.80
CA ALA A 36 -7.76 0.39 3.40
C ALA A 36 -7.04 -0.95 3.19
N ALA A 37 -7.40 -1.66 2.13
CA ALA A 37 -6.69 -2.84 1.65
C ALA A 37 -6.42 -2.69 0.15
N VAL A 38 -5.25 -3.15 -0.30
CA VAL A 38 -4.80 -3.00 -1.69
C VAL A 38 -4.76 -4.37 -2.35
N LEU A 39 -5.50 -4.52 -3.45
CA LEU A 39 -5.36 -5.67 -4.34
C LEU A 39 -4.03 -5.54 -5.08
N ARG A 40 -3.23 -6.61 -5.07
CA ARG A 40 -1.89 -6.63 -5.65
C ARG A 40 -1.79 -7.65 -6.77
N SER A 41 -0.97 -7.32 -7.76
CA SER A 41 -0.69 -8.19 -8.90
C SER A 41 0.03 -9.47 -8.49
N THR A 42 -0.46 -10.60 -9.00
CA THR A 42 0.25 -11.89 -8.98
C THR A 42 1.17 -12.05 -10.20
N TYR A 43 1.04 -11.19 -11.22
CA TYR A 43 1.85 -11.19 -12.43
C TYR A 43 3.04 -10.25 -12.30
N ALA A 44 4.21 -10.70 -12.76
CA ALA A 44 5.43 -9.90 -12.84
C ALA A 44 5.35 -8.85 -13.95
N HIS A 45 4.72 -9.15 -15.08
CA HIS A 45 4.53 -8.22 -16.19
C HIS A 45 3.28 -8.63 -16.98
N ALA A 46 2.31 -7.73 -17.08
CA ALA A 46 1.08 -7.98 -17.84
C ALA A 46 0.36 -6.67 -18.16
N LYS A 47 -0.28 -6.56 -19.32
CA LYS A 47 -1.21 -5.46 -19.60
C LYS A 47 -2.51 -5.70 -18.85
N LEU A 48 -3.12 -4.63 -18.37
CA LEU A 48 -4.43 -4.66 -17.73
C LEU A 48 -5.50 -4.43 -18.77
N ARG A 49 -6.29 -5.46 -19.08
CA ARG A 49 -7.44 -5.33 -19.97
C ARG A 49 -8.63 -4.72 -19.22
N LYS A 50 -8.88 -5.20 -18.01
CA LYS A 50 -9.97 -4.73 -17.15
C LYS A 50 -9.68 -5.01 -15.67
N VAL A 51 -10.08 -4.09 -14.80
CA VAL A 51 -10.17 -4.28 -13.35
C VAL A 51 -11.64 -4.07 -12.95
N ASP A 52 -12.39 -5.15 -12.76
CA ASP A 52 -13.82 -5.08 -12.43
C ASP A 52 -14.04 -5.04 -10.92
N VAL A 53 -14.46 -3.87 -10.44
CA VAL A 53 -14.69 -3.60 -9.02
C VAL A 53 -16.18 -3.54 -8.65
N ALA A 54 -17.09 -3.92 -9.57
CA ALA A 54 -18.52 -3.69 -9.39
C ALA A 54 -19.11 -4.47 -8.20
N LYS A 55 -18.65 -5.70 -7.96
CA LYS A 55 -19.08 -6.52 -6.81
C LYS A 55 -18.49 -5.98 -5.51
N ALA A 56 -17.19 -5.67 -5.49
CA ALA A 56 -16.51 -5.10 -4.34
C ALA A 56 -17.15 -3.79 -3.86
N LYS A 57 -17.53 -2.89 -4.79
CA LYS A 57 -18.24 -1.64 -4.46
C LYS A 57 -19.59 -1.83 -3.78
N LYS A 58 -20.21 -3.01 -3.94
CA LYS A 58 -21.52 -3.34 -3.34
C LYS A 58 -21.41 -4.23 -2.11
N ALA A 59 -20.19 -4.61 -1.71
CA ALA A 59 -19.99 -5.50 -0.59
C ALA A 59 -20.33 -4.81 0.74
N PRO A 60 -20.90 -5.53 1.72
CA PRO A 60 -21.24 -4.95 3.03
C PRO A 60 -20.03 -4.29 3.70
N GLY A 61 -20.23 -3.07 4.23
CA GLY A 61 -19.20 -2.30 4.92
C GLY A 61 -18.15 -1.66 4.03
N VAL A 62 -18.20 -1.84 2.69
CA VAL A 62 -17.32 -1.11 1.76
C VAL A 62 -17.82 0.32 1.58
N VAL A 63 -16.92 1.27 1.76
CA VAL A 63 -17.18 2.72 1.63
C VAL A 63 -16.74 3.23 0.26
N ALA A 64 -15.60 2.77 -0.24
CA ALA A 64 -15.08 3.16 -1.55
C ALA A 64 -14.16 2.10 -2.15
N VAL A 65 -14.07 2.08 -3.49
CA VAL A 65 -13.06 1.31 -4.22
C VAL A 65 -12.47 2.18 -5.33
N TYR A 66 -11.14 2.27 -5.34
CA TYR A 66 -10.36 3.03 -6.32
C TYR A 66 -9.50 2.10 -7.18
N THR A 67 -9.32 2.45 -8.44
CA THR A 67 -8.49 1.76 -9.43
C THR A 67 -7.50 2.74 -10.04
N GLY A 68 -6.57 2.24 -10.88
CA GLY A 68 -5.70 3.09 -11.69
C GLY A 68 -6.47 4.15 -12.50
N ALA A 69 -7.69 3.87 -12.95
CA ALA A 69 -8.51 4.84 -13.67
C ALA A 69 -9.01 6.01 -12.80
N ASP A 70 -9.21 5.77 -11.50
CA ASP A 70 -9.72 6.80 -10.59
C ASP A 70 -8.63 7.81 -10.19
N VAL A 71 -7.37 7.37 -10.19
CA VAL A 71 -6.19 8.15 -9.77
C VAL A 71 -5.41 8.75 -10.93
N ARG A 72 -5.55 8.19 -12.13
CA ARG A 72 -4.96 8.73 -13.36
C ARG A 72 -5.34 10.20 -13.49
N ASP A 73 -4.35 11.05 -13.80
CA ASP A 73 -4.50 12.49 -13.99
C ASP A 73 -5.00 13.29 -12.76
N LYS A 74 -5.14 12.63 -11.61
CA LYS A 74 -5.53 13.27 -10.34
C LYS A 74 -4.45 13.21 -9.27
N LEU A 75 -3.59 12.19 -9.34
CA LEU A 75 -2.46 12.00 -8.43
C LEU A 75 -1.17 11.95 -9.22
N ASP A 76 -0.14 12.59 -8.67
CA ASP A 76 1.23 12.44 -9.14
C ASP A 76 1.77 11.04 -8.83
N THR A 77 2.88 10.70 -9.49
CA THR A 77 3.60 9.46 -9.23
C THR A 77 4.19 9.43 -7.83
N VAL A 78 4.28 8.25 -7.23
CA VAL A 78 4.98 8.04 -5.96
C VAL A 78 6.45 8.46 -6.14
N PRO A 79 6.94 9.45 -5.37
CA PRO A 79 8.28 9.98 -5.57
C PRO A 79 9.34 9.00 -5.08
N CYS A 80 10.49 8.98 -5.76
CA CYS A 80 11.69 8.36 -5.20
C CYS A 80 12.19 9.25 -4.04
N ALA A 81 12.05 8.76 -2.80
CA ALA A 81 12.37 9.53 -1.60
C ALA A 81 13.86 9.88 -1.48
N TRP A 82 14.74 9.16 -2.17
CA TRP A 82 16.18 9.41 -2.16
C TRP A 82 16.74 9.36 -3.57
N ASN A 83 17.05 10.54 -4.11
CA ASN A 83 17.85 10.69 -5.32
C ASN A 83 19.33 10.75 -4.95
N VAL A 84 20.08 9.67 -5.20
CA VAL A 84 21.50 9.58 -4.85
C VAL A 84 22.29 10.59 -5.69
N PRO A 85 23.05 11.51 -5.06
CA PRO A 85 23.87 12.48 -5.79
C PRO A 85 24.92 11.78 -6.67
N ASN A 86 25.22 12.35 -7.83
CA ASN A 86 26.24 11.86 -8.77
C ASN A 86 26.00 10.43 -9.29
N CYS A 87 24.74 9.98 -9.32
CA CYS A 87 24.34 8.70 -9.89
C CYS A 87 23.45 8.94 -11.13
N ASP A 88 23.59 8.13 -12.19
CA ASP A 88 22.63 8.10 -13.31
C ASP A 88 21.37 7.33 -12.92
N LEU A 89 20.64 7.86 -11.93
CA LEU A 89 19.44 7.24 -11.40
C LEU A 89 18.29 7.38 -12.40
N LYS A 90 17.69 6.24 -12.79
CA LYS A 90 16.45 6.23 -13.59
C LYS A 90 15.25 6.27 -12.64
N VAL A 91 14.46 7.33 -12.73
CA VAL A 91 13.22 7.51 -11.95
C VAL A 91 12.02 7.46 -12.90
N PRO A 92 11.59 6.26 -13.34
CA PRO A 92 10.43 6.14 -14.19
C PRO A 92 9.15 6.51 -13.40
N PRO A 93 8.07 6.90 -14.09
CA PRO A 93 6.76 7.09 -13.46
C PRO A 93 6.31 5.86 -12.65
N HIS A 94 6.01 6.06 -11.37
CA HIS A 94 5.48 5.04 -10.47
C HIS A 94 4.08 5.42 -9.98
N PRO A 95 3.02 5.08 -10.72
CA PRO A 95 1.66 5.39 -10.27
C PRO A 95 1.31 4.58 -9.01
N PRO A 96 0.52 5.13 -8.07
CA PRO A 96 0.15 4.42 -6.84
C PRO A 96 -0.72 3.17 -7.09
N LEU A 97 -1.47 3.17 -8.20
CA LEU A 97 -2.20 2.02 -8.72
C LEU A 97 -1.93 1.90 -10.23
N ALA A 98 -1.68 0.69 -10.69
CA ALA A 98 -1.40 0.36 -12.08
C ALA A 98 -2.56 0.77 -13.00
N VAL A 99 -2.21 1.44 -14.11
CA VAL A 99 -3.18 1.99 -15.07
C VAL A 99 -3.28 1.10 -16.30
N GLU A 100 -2.19 0.94 -17.05
CA GLU A 100 -2.19 0.22 -18.33
C GLU A 100 -1.59 -1.19 -18.20
N LYS A 101 -0.64 -1.36 -17.29
CA LYS A 101 0.09 -2.60 -17.08
C LYS A 101 0.67 -2.66 -15.69
N VAL A 102 0.83 -3.87 -15.18
CA VAL A 102 1.61 -4.17 -13.98
C VAL A 102 3.06 -4.42 -14.37
N ARG A 103 4.00 -4.02 -13.52
CA ARG A 103 5.45 -4.08 -13.81
C ARG A 103 6.23 -4.99 -12.86
N TYR A 104 5.60 -5.51 -11.82
CA TYR A 104 6.20 -6.44 -10.87
C TYR A 104 5.12 -7.19 -10.07
N VAL A 105 5.49 -8.32 -9.47
CA VAL A 105 4.62 -9.02 -8.52
C VAL A 105 4.46 -8.14 -7.29
N GLY A 106 3.22 -7.88 -6.89
CA GLY A 106 2.91 -6.96 -5.79
C GLY A 106 2.49 -5.55 -6.24
N ASP A 107 2.50 -5.25 -7.54
CA ASP A 107 2.06 -3.96 -8.09
C ASP A 107 0.58 -3.70 -7.74
N GLY A 108 0.23 -2.46 -7.36
CA GLY A 108 -1.09 -2.13 -6.84
C GLY A 108 -2.12 -2.04 -7.95
N LEU A 109 -3.28 -2.69 -7.82
CA LEU A 109 -4.32 -2.71 -8.87
C LEU A 109 -5.55 -1.90 -8.50
N ALA A 110 -5.99 -2.10 -7.26
CA ALA A 110 -7.15 -1.44 -6.69
C ALA A 110 -6.96 -1.26 -5.18
N MET A 111 -7.60 -0.24 -4.62
CA MET A 111 -7.66 0.00 -3.19
C MET A 111 -9.12 0.00 -2.75
N VAL A 112 -9.45 -0.87 -1.80
CA VAL A 112 -10.76 -0.91 -1.12
C VAL A 112 -10.63 -0.19 0.20
N VAL A 113 -11.60 0.67 0.51
CA VAL A 113 -11.76 1.33 1.82
C VAL A 113 -13.07 0.85 2.44
N ALA A 114 -13.02 0.34 3.67
CA ALA A 114 -14.17 -0.25 4.35
C ALA A 114 -14.20 0.06 5.86
N GLU A 115 -15.35 -0.18 6.49
CA GLU A 115 -15.59 0.07 7.92
C GLU A 115 -14.81 -0.87 8.85
N SER A 116 -14.32 -2.00 8.34
CA SER A 116 -13.49 -2.93 9.11
C SER A 116 -12.36 -3.52 8.27
N ARG A 117 -11.29 -3.96 8.95
CA ARG A 117 -10.15 -4.63 8.32
C ARG A 117 -10.55 -5.93 7.60
N ALA A 118 -11.53 -6.65 8.13
CA ALA A 118 -12.05 -7.88 7.52
C ALA A 118 -12.82 -7.53 6.24
N ALA A 119 -13.80 -6.61 6.31
CA ALA A 119 -14.58 -6.19 5.14
C ALA A 119 -13.70 -5.64 4.01
N ALA A 120 -12.65 -4.86 4.35
CA ALA A 120 -11.71 -4.35 3.33
C ALA A 120 -10.99 -5.48 2.59
N ARG A 121 -10.61 -6.56 3.29
CA ARG A 121 -9.91 -7.72 2.72
C ARG A 121 -10.84 -8.62 1.94
N ASP A 122 -11.98 -8.98 2.52
CA ASP A 122 -12.97 -9.87 1.89
C ASP A 122 -13.48 -9.28 0.56
N ALA A 123 -13.60 -7.94 0.50
CA ALA A 123 -14.00 -7.25 -0.72
C ALA A 123 -12.92 -7.28 -1.83
N LEU A 124 -11.65 -7.53 -1.52
CA LEU A 124 -10.62 -7.71 -2.56
C LEU A 124 -10.87 -8.97 -3.39
N ASP A 125 -11.37 -10.03 -2.76
CA ASP A 125 -11.67 -11.31 -3.43
C ASP A 125 -12.85 -11.21 -4.42
N LEU A 126 -13.60 -10.09 -4.36
CA LEU A 126 -14.70 -9.79 -5.27
C LEU A 126 -14.27 -8.98 -6.50
N ILE A 127 -12.99 -8.64 -6.61
CA ILE A 127 -12.43 -7.88 -7.73
C ILE A 127 -11.89 -8.87 -8.76
N ASP A 128 -12.47 -8.84 -9.95
CA ASP A 128 -12.04 -9.67 -11.08
C ASP A 128 -11.06 -8.85 -11.95
N VAL A 129 -9.86 -9.38 -12.23
CA VAL A 129 -8.84 -8.69 -13.04
C VAL A 129 -8.49 -9.51 -14.28
N ASP A 130 -8.60 -8.88 -15.45
CA ASP A 130 -8.25 -9.47 -16.74
C ASP A 130 -6.87 -8.97 -17.20
N TYR A 131 -5.98 -9.94 -17.42
CA TYR A 131 -4.57 -9.71 -17.75
C TYR A 131 -4.25 -10.22 -19.16
N ASP A 132 -3.37 -9.49 -19.83
CA ASP A 132 -2.61 -9.99 -20.98
C ASP A 132 -1.16 -10.17 -20.54
N ALA A 133 -0.77 -11.42 -20.26
CA ALA A 133 0.56 -11.72 -19.72
C ALA A 133 1.67 -11.34 -20.72
N LEU A 134 2.74 -10.75 -20.19
CA LEU A 134 3.94 -10.40 -20.96
C LEU A 134 5.14 -11.15 -20.37
N ASP A 135 6.17 -11.33 -21.18
CA ASP A 135 7.42 -11.91 -20.69
C ASP A 135 8.02 -11.01 -19.60
N ALA A 136 8.40 -11.66 -18.50
CA ALA A 136 9.12 -11.03 -17.42
C ALA A 136 10.61 -10.88 -17.79
N VAL A 137 11.24 -9.83 -17.29
CA VAL A 137 12.70 -9.67 -17.34
C VAL A 137 13.24 -10.14 -16.00
N VAL A 138 14.15 -11.11 -16.01
CA VAL A 138 14.75 -11.76 -14.83
C VAL A 138 16.25 -11.50 -14.81
#